data_AF-A0A2E6X5U3-F1
#
_entry.id   AF-A0A2E6X5U3-F1
#
_cell.length_a   1.000
_cell.length_b   1.000
_cell.length_c   1.000
_cell.angle_alpha   90.00
_cell.angle_beta   90.00
_cell.angle_gamma   90.00
#
_symmetry.space_group_name_H-M   'P 1'
#
loop_
_entity.id
_entity.type
_entity.pdbx_description
1 polymer ?
#
loop_
_entity_poly.entity_id
_entity_poly.type
_entity_poly.pdbx_seq_one_letter_code
_entity_poly.pdbx_strand_id
1 'polypeptide(L)'
;MRDRQVVADLHFVDRCEKCSCVIVSYYAGQRNWGVVKVGTLDNSEKFAPQTHVWTKYKVSWIDIPADVPSFQEFYDFETTWPKQGFERLSKVRALSS
;
A
#
# COMPACT_ATOMS: atom_id res chain seq x y z
N MET A 1 9.25 -26.88 -13.57
CA MET A 1 8.83 -25.84 -14.53
C MET A 1 7.38 -25.53 -14.22
N ARG A 2 7.09 -24.47 -13.45
CA ARG A 2 5.71 -24.08 -13.14
C ARG A 2 5.31 -22.93 -14.06
N ASP A 3 4.12 -23.07 -14.60
CA ASP A 3 3.55 -22.36 -15.73
C ASP A 3 3.60 -20.83 -15.57
N ARG A 4 4.03 -20.14 -16.64
CA ARG A 4 4.40 -18.70 -16.63
C ARG A 4 3.17 -17.77 -16.51
N GLN A 5 1.97 -18.32 -16.66
CA GLN A 5 0.70 -17.57 -16.70
C GLN A 5 0.07 -17.29 -15.31
N VAL A 6 0.36 -18.11 -14.27
CA VAL A 6 -0.22 -17.95 -12.91
C VAL A 6 0.52 -16.89 -12.07
N VAL A 7 1.57 -16.28 -12.62
CA VAL A 7 2.52 -15.42 -11.90
C VAL A 7 2.07 -13.94 -11.86
N ALA A 8 0.90 -13.61 -12.43
CA ALA A 8 0.41 -12.23 -12.54
C ALA A 8 -0.43 -11.77 -11.32
N ASP A 9 -1.03 -12.68 -10.54
CA ASP A 9 -2.03 -12.35 -9.51
C ASP A 9 -1.54 -12.55 -8.06
N LEU A 10 -0.25 -12.75 -7.83
CA LEU A 10 0.25 -13.15 -6.51
C LEU A 10 0.51 -11.94 -5.60
N HIS A 11 -0.32 -11.80 -4.56
CA HIS A 11 -0.03 -11.00 -3.38
C HIS A 11 0.90 -11.79 -2.45
N PHE A 12 2.16 -11.36 -2.32
CA PHE A 12 3.12 -11.95 -1.38
C PHE A 12 3.12 -11.17 -0.06
N VAL A 13 3.33 -11.89 1.05
CA VAL A 13 3.25 -11.32 2.39
C VAL A 13 4.38 -11.83 3.26
N ASP A 14 5.20 -10.92 3.76
CA ASP A 14 6.22 -11.21 4.76
C ASP A 14 5.62 -11.08 6.17
N ARG A 15 5.94 -12.06 7.01
CA ARG A 15 5.42 -12.18 8.37
C ARG A 15 6.54 -12.33 9.38
N CYS A 16 6.30 -11.88 10.60
CA CYS A 16 7.20 -12.17 11.72
C CYS A 16 7.22 -13.68 11.99
N GLU A 17 8.40 -14.29 12.10
CA GLU A 17 8.54 -15.73 12.35
C GLU A 17 8.02 -16.15 13.73
N LYS A 18 8.01 -15.23 14.71
CA LYS A 18 7.60 -15.51 16.09
C LYS A 18 6.09 -15.43 16.31
N CYS A 19 5.45 -14.39 15.77
CA CYS A 19 4.02 -14.12 16.03
C CYS A 19 3.14 -14.13 14.77
N SER A 20 3.72 -14.39 13.59
CA SER A 20 3.04 -14.44 12.29
C SER A 20 2.30 -13.16 11.87
N CYS A 21 2.53 -12.05 12.57
CA CYS A 21 2.00 -10.74 12.21
C CYS A 21 2.54 -10.32 10.84
N VAL A 22 1.69 -9.70 10.01
CA VAL A 22 2.05 -9.22 8.68
C VAL A 22 2.88 -7.95 8.79
N ILE A 23 4.07 -7.95 8.21
CA ILE A 23 5.00 -6.82 8.23
C ILE A 23 4.97 -6.09 6.88
N VAL A 24 5.09 -6.83 5.78
CA VAL A 24 5.18 -6.25 4.42
C VAL A 24 4.27 -7.02 3.46
N SER A 25 3.67 -6.30 2.52
CA SER A 25 2.86 -6.85 1.43
C SER A 25 3.43 -6.41 0.09
N TYR A 26 3.48 -7.33 -0.88
CA TYR A 26 3.86 -7.07 -2.27
C TYR A 26 2.67 -7.43 -3.15
N TYR A 27 2.01 -6.42 -3.73
CA TYR A 27 0.86 -6.66 -4.60
C TYR A 27 1.32 -6.96 -6.04
N ALA A 28 0.46 -7.59 -6.83
CA ALA A 28 0.71 -7.85 -8.25
C ALA A 28 1.26 -6.60 -8.96
N GLY A 29 2.34 -6.77 -9.73
CA GLY A 29 3.05 -5.67 -10.40
C GLY A 29 4.02 -4.85 -9.52
N GLN A 30 4.09 -5.10 -8.21
CA GLN A 30 5.05 -4.47 -7.29
C GLN A 30 6.22 -5.43 -7.01
N ARG A 31 7.20 -5.49 -7.91
CA ARG A 31 8.39 -6.35 -7.71
C ARG A 31 9.52 -5.66 -6.94
N ASN A 32 9.64 -4.34 -7.06
CA ASN A 32 10.77 -3.58 -6.54
C ASN A 32 10.45 -2.75 -5.29
N TRP A 33 9.22 -2.81 -4.78
CA TRP A 33 8.79 -2.13 -3.57
C TRP A 33 7.63 -2.86 -2.91
N GLY A 34 7.46 -2.64 -1.61
CA GLY A 34 6.40 -3.26 -0.81
C GLY A 34 5.67 -2.23 0.05
N VAL A 35 4.50 -2.64 0.54
CA VAL A 35 3.66 -1.87 1.45
C VAL A 35 3.89 -2.36 2.87
N VAL A 36 4.52 -1.53 3.70
CA VAL A 36 4.77 -1.82 5.11
C VAL A 36 3.52 -1.57 5.94
N LYS A 37 3.20 -2.47 6.87
CA LYS A 37 2.12 -2.28 7.84
C LYS A 37 2.60 -1.35 8.95
N VAL A 38 2.21 -0.08 8.87
CA VAL A 38 2.61 0.98 9.82
C VAL A 38 2.40 0.58 11.29
N GLY A 39 1.33 -0.14 11.60
CA GLY A 39 1.03 -0.58 12.98
C GLY A 39 2.06 -1.53 13.60
N THR A 40 3.03 -2.04 12.82
CA THR A 40 4.13 -2.87 13.34
C THR A 40 5.41 -2.09 13.64
N LEU A 41 5.41 -0.75 13.47
CA LEU A 41 6.55 0.11 13.77
C LEU A 41 6.52 0.55 15.24
N ASP A 42 7.69 0.73 15.86
CA ASP A 42 7.81 1.15 17.26
C ASP A 42 7.14 2.51 17.55
N ASN A 43 7.12 3.43 16.58
CA ASN A 43 6.51 4.76 16.69
C ASN A 43 5.39 4.93 15.65
N SER A 44 4.46 3.97 15.58
CA SER A 44 3.41 3.91 14.55
C SER A 44 2.51 5.15 14.49
N GLU A 45 2.31 5.83 15.62
CA GLU A 45 1.50 7.04 15.76
C GLU A 45 2.01 8.23 14.93
N LYS A 46 3.30 8.23 14.56
CA LYS A 46 3.91 9.26 13.69
C LYS A 46 3.49 9.14 12.23
N PHE A 47 2.77 8.08 11.88
CA PHE A 47 2.41 7.72 10.51
C PHE A 47 0.89 7.56 10.37
N ALA A 48 0.13 8.54 10.86
CA ALA A 48 -1.32 8.59 10.65
C ALA A 48 -1.69 8.50 9.15
N PRO A 49 -2.85 7.90 8.80
CA PRO A 49 -3.30 7.84 7.41
C PRO A 49 -3.37 9.23 6.78
N GLN A 50 -2.71 9.39 5.63
CA GLN A 50 -2.76 10.64 4.85
C GLN A 50 -3.89 10.62 3.81
N THR A 51 -4.52 9.47 3.62
CA THR A 51 -5.63 9.28 2.68
C THR A 51 -6.40 8.00 3.03
N HIS A 52 -7.69 7.99 2.71
CA HIS A 52 -8.53 6.80 2.75
C HIS A 52 -8.97 6.42 1.33
N VAL A 53 -8.86 5.15 0.98
CA VAL A 53 -9.31 4.59 -0.31
C VAL A 53 -10.41 3.57 -0.09
N TRP A 54 -11.14 3.23 -1.16
CA TRP A 54 -12.23 2.25 -1.13
C TRP A 54 -13.40 2.66 -0.21
N THR A 55 -13.59 3.96 -0.01
CA THR A 55 -14.55 4.48 0.97
C THR A 55 -16.01 4.27 0.58
N LYS A 56 -16.27 3.88 -0.69
CA LYS A 56 -17.56 3.37 -1.15
C LYS A 56 -18.04 2.14 -0.39
N TYR A 57 -17.11 1.32 0.10
CA TYR A 57 -17.40 0.08 0.85
C TYR A 57 -17.23 0.25 2.36
N LYS A 58 -17.09 1.49 2.83
CA LYS A 58 -16.89 1.79 4.25
C LYS A 58 -18.15 1.47 5.06
N VAL A 59 -17.97 0.74 6.15
CA VAL A 59 -19.02 0.50 7.15
C VAL A 59 -19.45 1.79 7.86
N SER A 60 -20.71 1.86 8.31
CA SER A 60 -21.29 3.08 8.86
C SER A 60 -20.66 3.54 10.18
N TRP A 61 -20.08 2.64 10.97
CA TRP A 61 -19.51 2.93 12.30
C TRP A 61 -18.06 3.41 12.29
N ILE A 62 -17.44 3.58 11.11
CA ILE A 62 -16.14 4.25 11.01
C ILE A 62 -16.41 5.72 10.68
N ASP A 63 -15.65 6.64 11.24
CA ASP A 63 -15.65 8.04 10.79
C ASP A 63 -14.32 8.34 10.08
N ILE A 64 -14.38 9.08 8.97
CA ILE A 64 -13.18 9.59 8.29
C ILE A 64 -13.10 11.08 8.60
N PRO A 65 -11.97 11.58 9.12
CA PRO A 65 -11.79 13.01 9.36
C PRO A 65 -12.00 13.83 8.08
N ALA A 66 -12.73 14.94 8.18
CA ALA A 66 -13.09 15.75 7.02
C ALA A 66 -11.87 16.41 6.34
N ASP A 67 -10.77 16.56 7.07
CA ASP A 67 -9.51 17.14 6.62
C ASP A 67 -8.55 16.12 5.98
N VAL A 68 -8.89 14.83 6.00
CA VAL A 68 -8.10 13.78 5.36
C VAL A 68 -8.74 13.38 4.02
N PRO A 69 -7.99 13.46 2.90
CA PRO A 69 -8.48 13.04 1.59
C PRO A 69 -9.09 11.62 1.61
N SER A 70 -10.24 11.48 0.96
CA SER A 70 -11.03 10.25 0.95
C SER A 70 -11.53 9.95 -0.46
N PHE A 71 -11.27 8.73 -0.93
CA PHE A 71 -11.54 8.29 -2.29
C PHE A 71 -12.42 7.05 -2.28
N GLN A 72 -13.48 7.06 -3.10
CA GLN A 72 -14.44 5.96 -3.19
C GLN A 72 -13.79 4.65 -3.65
N GLU A 73 -12.76 4.74 -4.48
CA GLU A 73 -11.96 3.63 -5.01
C GLU A 73 -10.46 3.97 -4.79
N PHE A 74 -9.54 3.46 -5.62
CA PHE A 74 -8.12 3.81 -5.55
C PHE A 74 -7.81 5.20 -6.11
N TYR A 75 -6.77 5.88 -5.59
CA TYR A 75 -6.36 7.22 -6.04
C TYR A 75 -5.21 7.16 -7.07
N ASP A 76 -5.02 8.27 -7.78
CA ASP A 76 -3.86 8.48 -8.65
C ASP A 76 -2.66 9.05 -7.87
N PHE A 77 -1.52 8.39 -7.97
CA PHE A 77 -0.32 8.75 -7.20
C PHE A 77 0.26 10.10 -7.61
N GLU A 78 0.25 10.43 -8.91
CA GLU A 78 0.87 11.64 -9.45
C GLU A 78 0.18 12.90 -8.94
N THR A 79 -1.15 12.86 -8.91
CA THR A 79 -2.00 13.97 -8.47
C THR A 79 -2.13 14.08 -6.96
N THR A 80 -2.01 12.98 -6.23
CA THR A 80 -2.28 12.94 -4.77
C THR A 80 -1.03 13.12 -3.91
N TRP A 81 0.11 12.59 -4.33
CA TRP A 81 1.31 12.58 -3.49
C TRP A 81 2.13 13.87 -3.62
N PRO A 82 2.93 14.22 -2.58
CA PRO A 82 3.99 15.19 -2.75
C PRO A 82 4.91 14.80 -3.92
N LYS A 83 5.26 15.76 -4.76
CA LYS A 83 6.05 15.57 -5.98
C LYS A 83 7.27 14.65 -5.79
N GLN A 84 8.05 14.87 -4.74
CA GLN A 84 9.24 14.07 -4.44
C GLN A 84 8.91 12.58 -4.19
N GLY A 85 7.79 12.30 -3.54
CA GLY A 85 7.33 10.93 -3.28
C GLY A 85 6.96 10.20 -4.56
N PHE A 86 6.22 10.88 -5.45
CA PHE A 86 5.86 10.35 -6.76
C PHE A 86 7.11 10.12 -7.64
N GLU A 87 8.03 11.08 -7.70
CA GLU A 87 9.29 10.94 -8.46
C GLU A 87 10.10 9.71 -8.00
N ARG A 88 10.16 9.47 -6.69
CA ARG A 88 10.82 8.27 -6.13
C ARG A 88 10.11 6.99 -6.56
N LEU A 89 8.78 6.95 -6.49
CA LEU A 89 7.99 5.81 -6.92
C LEU A 89 8.18 5.51 -8.41
N SER A 90 8.17 6.55 -9.27
CA SER A 90 8.36 6.43 -10.71
C SER A 90 9.74 5.85 -11.05
N LYS A 91 10.80 6.28 -10.37
CA LYS A 91 12.15 5.69 -10.52
C LYS A 91 12.16 4.20 -10.17
N VAL A 92 11.51 3.80 -9.07
CA VAL A 92 11.45 2.39 -8.65
C VAL A 92 10.65 1.53 -9.63
N ARG A 93 9.54 2.05 -10.17
CA ARG A 93 8.72 1.36 -11.18
C ARG A 93 9.47 1.16 -12.50
N ALA A 94 10.28 2.13 -12.91
CA ALA A 94 11.14 2.01 -14.11
C ALA A 94 12.26 0.96 -13.97
N LEU A 95 12.57 0.49 -12.76
CA LEU A 95 13.49 -0.64 -12.55
C LEU A 95 12.82 -2.00 -12.79
N SER A 96 11.49 -2.06 -12.90
CA SER A 96 10.72 -3.31 -13.09
C SER A 96 10.34 -3.56 -14.56
N SER A 97 10.71 -2.64 -15.47
CA SER A 97 10.49 -2.72 -16.92
C SER A 97 11.68 -3.33 -17.65
#